data_AF-A0A1Z5R6F2-F1
#
_entry.id   AF-A0A1Z5R6F2-F1
#
_cell.length_a   1.000
_cell.length_b   1.000
_cell.length_c   1.000
_cell.angle_alpha   90.00
_cell.angle_beta   90.00
_cell.angle_gamma   90.00
#
_symmetry.space_group_name_H-M   'P 1'
#
loop_
_entity.id
_entity.type
_entity.pdbx_description
1 polymer ?
#
loop_
_entity_poly.entity_id
_entity_poly.type
_entity_poly.pdbx_seq_one_letter_code
_entity_poly.pdbx_strand_id
1 'polypeptide(L)'
;MASKPGPLTRWPRQGLGNYKYALVAPWAARSTYRFVTSGNEERDLLGFAVLPVLLLRLLYGQIWITVSRHQTARSKHRIVDKSLDFDQVDRERNWDDQIILTALLFYTINAVVPMAQAAPWWNSKGLVLAALLHAGPVEFLYYWFHRALHHHYLYSRYHSHHHSSIVTEPITCIYAYV
;
A
#
# COMPACT_ATOMS: atom_id res chain seq x y z
N MET A 1 -17.88 -3.81 -7.23
CA MET A 1 -17.19 -2.89 -8.18
C MET A 1 -17.81 -1.51 -8.04
N ALA A 2 -17.15 -0.47 -8.54
CA ALA A 2 -17.72 0.88 -8.59
C ALA A 2 -19.01 0.91 -9.42
N SER A 3 -19.92 1.84 -9.13
CA SER A 3 -21.25 1.88 -9.75
C SER A 3 -21.22 2.20 -11.25
N LYS A 4 -20.20 2.94 -11.72
CA LYS A 4 -19.94 3.23 -13.14
C LYS A 4 -18.43 3.21 -13.39
N PRO A 5 -17.77 2.05 -13.56
CA PRO A 5 -16.31 1.98 -13.59
C PRO A 5 -15.70 2.79 -14.75
N GLY A 6 -14.60 3.49 -14.47
CA GLY A 6 -13.81 4.24 -15.44
C GLY A 6 -12.51 3.52 -15.85
N PRO A 7 -11.64 4.14 -16.66
CA PRO A 7 -10.29 3.63 -16.90
C PRO A 7 -9.53 3.44 -15.59
N LEU A 8 -8.69 2.40 -15.49
CA LEU A 8 -7.84 2.12 -14.30
C LEU A 8 -8.58 1.82 -12.98
N THR A 9 -9.89 1.58 -12.97
CA THR A 9 -10.62 1.03 -11.78
C THR A 9 -10.24 -0.40 -11.42
N ARG A 10 -9.32 -0.99 -12.17
CA ARG A 10 -8.81 -2.34 -11.97
C ARG A 10 -7.30 -2.28 -12.04
N TRP A 11 -6.66 -3.02 -11.14
CA TRP A 11 -5.21 -3.19 -11.20
C TRP A 11 -4.79 -3.82 -12.53
N PRO A 12 -3.73 -3.32 -13.19
CA PRO A 12 -3.20 -3.94 -14.41
C PRO A 12 -2.86 -5.43 -14.24
N ARG A 13 -2.53 -5.82 -13.01
CA ARG A 13 -2.15 -7.19 -12.62
C ARG A 13 -3.29 -8.00 -11.99
N GLN A 14 -4.53 -7.53 -12.06
CA GLN A 14 -5.68 -8.24 -11.48
C GLN A 14 -5.82 -9.66 -12.05
N GLY A 15 -5.53 -9.85 -13.35
CA GLY A 15 -5.58 -11.17 -14.00
C GLY A 15 -4.51 -12.16 -13.51
N LEU A 16 -3.47 -11.70 -12.81
CA LEU A 16 -2.43 -12.58 -12.25
C LEU A 16 -2.86 -13.23 -10.93
N GLY A 17 -3.92 -12.75 -10.28
CA GLY A 17 -4.31 -13.23 -8.95
C GLY A 17 -3.11 -13.23 -7.99
N ASN A 18 -2.85 -14.36 -7.33
CA ASN A 18 -1.72 -14.50 -6.41
C ASN A 18 -0.34 -14.53 -7.09
N TYR A 19 -0.25 -14.69 -8.42
CA TYR A 19 1.03 -14.64 -9.13
C TYR A 19 1.61 -13.22 -9.20
N LYS A 20 0.87 -12.19 -8.76
CA LYS A 20 1.34 -10.80 -8.71
C LYS A 20 2.63 -10.60 -7.92
N TYR A 21 2.94 -11.45 -6.93
CA TYR A 21 4.21 -11.38 -6.20
C TYR A 21 5.43 -11.75 -7.05
N ALA A 22 5.25 -12.53 -8.12
CA ALA A 22 6.33 -12.87 -9.05
C ALA A 22 6.88 -11.63 -9.77
N LEU A 23 6.12 -10.53 -9.84
CA LEU A 23 6.60 -9.25 -10.39
C LEU A 23 7.71 -8.63 -9.54
N VAL A 24 7.70 -8.88 -8.22
CA VAL A 24 8.68 -8.31 -7.28
C VAL A 24 9.90 -9.21 -7.14
N ALA A 25 9.74 -10.52 -7.35
CA ALA A 25 10.77 -11.52 -7.08
C ALA A 25 12.11 -11.28 -7.82
N PRO A 26 12.17 -10.94 -9.13
CA PRO A 26 13.43 -10.69 -9.83
C PRO A 26 14.19 -9.49 -9.26
N TRP A 27 13.47 -8.42 -8.91
CA TRP A 27 14.04 -7.21 -8.32
C TRP A 27 14.59 -7.47 -6.93
N ALA A 28 13.81 -8.16 -6.10
CA ALA A 28 14.21 -8.58 -4.78
C ALA A 28 15.47 -9.46 -4.81
N ALA A 29 15.48 -10.49 -5.66
CA ALA A 29 16.62 -11.38 -5.81
C ALA A 29 17.88 -10.62 -6.25
N ARG A 30 17.77 -9.75 -7.27
CA ARG A 30 18.88 -8.93 -7.76
C ARG A 30 19.41 -7.98 -6.68
N SER A 31 18.53 -7.25 -5.99
CA SER A 31 18.93 -6.29 -4.96
C SER A 31 19.57 -6.98 -3.76
N THR A 32 19.02 -8.10 -3.30
CA THR A 32 19.61 -8.90 -2.22
C THR A 32 20.95 -9.47 -2.63
N TYR A 33 21.06 -10.04 -3.84
CA TYR A 33 22.34 -10.56 -4.35
C TYR A 33 23.41 -9.47 -4.38
N ARG A 34 23.13 -8.32 -5.01
CA ARG A 34 24.06 -7.19 -5.07
C ARG A 34 24.49 -6.76 -3.66
N PHE A 35 23.55 -6.60 -2.73
CA PHE A 35 23.87 -6.18 -1.38
C PHE A 35 24.80 -7.14 -0.63
N VAL A 36 24.56 -8.45 -0.77
CA VAL A 36 25.35 -9.50 -0.09
C VAL A 36 26.74 -9.66 -0.71
N THR A 37 26.86 -9.53 -2.04
CA THR A 37 28.14 -9.72 -2.75
C THR A 37 28.98 -8.46 -2.84
N SER A 38 28.40 -7.26 -2.69
CA SER A 38 29.12 -5.99 -2.76
C SER A 38 29.95 -5.71 -1.50
N GLY A 39 31.12 -5.09 -1.69
CA GLY A 39 31.94 -4.54 -0.61
C GLY A 39 31.21 -3.42 0.13
N ASN A 40 31.63 -3.14 1.38
CA ASN A 40 30.90 -2.23 2.29
C ASN A 40 30.58 -0.84 1.70
N GLU A 41 31.44 -0.30 0.83
CA GLU A 41 31.29 1.03 0.22
C GLU A 41 30.30 1.06 -0.96
N GLU A 42 29.99 -0.09 -1.56
CA GLU A 42 29.10 -0.21 -2.73
C GLU A 42 27.72 -0.77 -2.36
N ARG A 43 27.42 -0.91 -1.07
CA ARG A 43 26.17 -1.52 -0.60
C ARG A 43 24.98 -0.60 -0.80
N ASP A 44 24.13 -0.99 -1.73
CA ASP A 44 22.82 -0.39 -1.98
C ASP A 44 21.80 -0.78 -0.90
N LEU A 45 21.73 0.05 0.14
CA LEU A 45 20.85 -0.16 1.29
C LEU A 45 19.37 0.00 0.94
N LEU A 46 19.04 0.98 0.11
CA LEU A 46 17.65 1.28 -0.25
C LEU A 46 17.07 0.09 -1.02
N GLY A 47 17.77 -0.42 -2.03
CA GLY A 47 17.36 -1.59 -2.80
C GLY A 47 17.23 -2.85 -1.94
N PHE A 48 18.15 -3.07 -1.00
CA PHE A 48 18.06 -4.20 -0.06
C PHE A 48 16.85 -4.09 0.88
N ALA A 49 16.62 -2.90 1.45
CA ALA A 49 15.58 -2.65 2.45
C ALA A 49 14.15 -2.80 1.91
N VAL A 50 13.93 -2.67 0.59
CA VAL A 50 12.59 -2.80 -0.02
C VAL A 50 11.91 -4.13 0.36
N LEU A 51 12.63 -5.25 0.26
CA LEU A 51 12.05 -6.57 0.52
C LEU A 51 11.68 -6.77 2.00
N PRO A 52 12.58 -6.58 2.98
CA PRO A 52 12.23 -6.67 4.39
C PRO A 52 11.09 -5.73 4.80
N VAL A 53 11.08 -4.49 4.29
CA VAL A 53 10.01 -3.52 4.57
C VAL A 53 8.68 -3.94 3.96
N LEU A 54 8.66 -4.49 2.74
CA LEU A 54 7.46 -5.05 2.12
C LEU A 54 6.89 -6.20 2.96
N LEU A 55 7.73 -7.13 3.40
CA LEU A 55 7.30 -8.27 4.23
C LEU A 55 6.75 -7.78 5.57
N LEU A 56 7.42 -6.81 6.21
CA LEU A 56 6.95 -6.20 7.44
C LEU A 56 5.59 -5.49 7.24
N ARG A 57 5.39 -4.80 6.11
CA ARG A 57 4.11 -4.17 5.74
C ARG A 57 2.99 -5.18 5.59
N LEU A 58 3.25 -6.32 4.92
CA LEU A 58 2.28 -7.41 4.78
C LEU A 58 1.92 -8.01 6.14
N LEU A 59 2.91 -8.32 6.97
CA LEU A 59 2.71 -8.85 8.31
C LEU A 59 1.92 -7.89 9.19
N TYR A 60 2.32 -6.62 9.20
CA TYR A 60 1.63 -5.56 9.95
C TYR A 60 0.17 -5.43 9.51
N GLY A 61 -0.09 -5.36 8.20
CA GLY A 61 -1.45 -5.31 7.67
C GLY A 61 -2.29 -6.51 8.10
N GLN A 62 -1.73 -7.72 7.98
CA GLN A 62 -2.41 -8.95 8.37
C GLN A 62 -2.74 -9.02 9.88
N ILE A 63 -1.83 -8.56 10.73
CA ILE A 63 -2.06 -8.46 12.18
C ILE A 63 -3.24 -7.52 12.45
N TRP A 64 -3.26 -6.34 11.86
CA TRP A 64 -4.33 -5.37 12.09
C TRP A 64 -5.69 -5.82 11.56
N ILE A 65 -5.74 -6.47 10.39
CA ILE A 65 -6.95 -7.11 9.89
C ILE A 65 -7.46 -8.13 10.91
N THR A 66 -6.56 -8.97 11.44
CA THR A 66 -6.92 -10.01 12.42
C THR A 66 -7.48 -9.40 13.70
N VAL A 67 -6.82 -8.36 14.23
CA VAL A 67 -7.28 -7.63 15.42
C VAL A 67 -8.64 -6.97 15.19
N SER A 68 -8.82 -6.28 14.06
CA SER A 68 -10.09 -5.61 13.69
C SER A 68 -11.23 -6.61 13.56
N ARG A 69 -11.02 -7.75 12.90
CA ARG A 69 -12.02 -8.81 12.76
C ARG A 69 -12.36 -9.46 14.09
N HIS A 70 -11.36 -9.71 14.93
CA HIS A 70 -11.57 -10.24 16.27
C HIS A 70 -12.43 -9.27 17.11
N GLN A 71 -12.11 -7.97 17.08
CA GLN A 71 -12.91 -6.94 17.75
C GLN A 71 -14.34 -6.89 17.19
N THR A 72 -14.53 -6.94 15.87
CA THR A 72 -15.86 -6.93 15.24
C THR A 72 -16.71 -8.14 15.65
N ALA A 73 -16.09 -9.31 15.85
CA ALA A 73 -16.78 -10.53 16.25
C ALA A 73 -17.13 -10.58 17.75
N ARG A 74 -16.37 -9.89 18.61
CA ARG A 74 -16.48 -10.01 20.08
C ARG A 74 -16.99 -8.76 20.79
N SER A 75 -16.74 -7.59 20.24
CA SER A 75 -17.03 -6.31 20.90
C SER A 75 -18.51 -6.01 20.90
N LYS A 76 -19.01 -5.53 22.05
CA LYS A 76 -20.33 -4.89 22.17
C LYS A 76 -20.31 -3.42 21.70
N HIS A 77 -19.11 -2.84 21.55
CA HIS A 77 -18.90 -1.45 21.13
C HIS A 77 -18.58 -1.41 19.63
N ARG A 78 -19.58 -1.70 18.79
CA ARG A 78 -19.45 -1.60 17.34
C ARG A 78 -20.02 -0.27 16.86
N ILE A 79 -19.33 0.38 15.93
CA ILE A 79 -19.81 1.62 15.28
C ILE A 79 -21.05 1.31 14.42
N VAL A 80 -21.02 0.16 13.74
CA VAL A 80 -22.13 -0.33 12.91
C VAL A 80 -22.52 -1.71 13.42
N ASP A 81 -23.81 -1.94 13.65
CA ASP A 81 -24.33 -3.23 14.12
C ASP A 81 -24.51 -4.23 12.96
N LYS A 82 -23.38 -4.57 12.32
CA LYS A 82 -23.32 -5.54 11.22
C LYS A 82 -22.09 -6.43 11.36
N SER A 83 -22.20 -7.66 10.89
CA SER A 83 -21.08 -8.59 10.79
C SER A 83 -20.34 -8.39 9.46
N LEU A 84 -19.07 -8.80 9.42
CA LEU A 84 -18.29 -8.87 8.19
C LEU A 84 -18.86 -9.97 7.28
N ASP A 85 -19.30 -9.60 6.08
CA ASP A 85 -19.80 -10.55 5.07
C ASP A 85 -18.70 -11.00 4.11
N PHE A 86 -18.93 -12.14 3.43
CA PHE A 86 -17.99 -12.65 2.44
C PHE A 86 -17.81 -11.70 1.27
N ASP A 87 -18.86 -10.97 0.89
CA ASP A 87 -18.77 -10.01 -0.19
C ASP A 87 -17.77 -8.89 0.13
N GLN A 88 -17.74 -8.37 1.35
CA GLN A 88 -16.75 -7.36 1.77
C GLN A 88 -15.35 -7.95 1.81
N VAL A 89 -15.19 -9.18 2.31
CA VAL A 89 -13.90 -9.89 2.28
C VAL A 89 -13.36 -9.99 0.85
N ASP A 90 -14.22 -10.33 -0.11
CA ASP A 90 -13.84 -10.46 -1.52
C ASP A 90 -13.51 -9.11 -2.16
N ARG A 91 -14.24 -8.04 -1.80
CA ARG A 91 -13.90 -6.67 -2.23
C ARG A 91 -12.51 -6.29 -1.76
N GLU A 92 -12.23 -6.47 -0.49
CA GLU A 92 -10.99 -5.99 0.12
C GLU A 92 -9.79 -6.93 -0.04
N ARG A 93 -9.98 -8.10 -0.67
CA ARG A 93 -8.94 -9.14 -0.83
C ARG A 93 -7.65 -8.66 -1.49
N ASN A 94 -7.72 -7.66 -2.36
CA ASN A 94 -6.59 -7.12 -3.13
C ASN A 94 -5.90 -5.92 -2.44
N TRP A 95 -6.06 -5.76 -1.13
CA TRP A 95 -5.45 -4.68 -0.34
C TRP A 95 -3.92 -4.60 -0.47
N ASP A 96 -3.27 -5.72 -0.75
CA ASP A 96 -1.82 -5.87 -0.90
C ASP A 96 -1.27 -5.38 -2.24
N ASP A 97 -2.14 -5.07 -3.22
CA ASP A 97 -1.70 -4.49 -4.48
C ASP A 97 -0.99 -3.14 -4.29
N GLN A 98 -1.45 -2.28 -3.38
CA GLN A 98 -0.74 -1.03 -3.08
C GLN A 98 0.69 -1.28 -2.56
N ILE A 99 0.89 -2.34 -1.78
CA ILE A 99 2.21 -2.73 -1.25
C ILE A 99 3.13 -3.18 -2.39
N ILE A 100 2.61 -4.00 -3.32
CA ILE A 100 3.37 -4.45 -4.51
C ILE A 100 3.72 -3.26 -5.41
N LEU A 101 2.78 -2.34 -5.65
CA LEU A 101 3.06 -1.12 -6.43
C LEU A 101 4.18 -0.31 -5.77
N THR A 102 4.09 -0.11 -4.46
CA THR A 102 5.09 0.62 -3.68
C THR A 102 6.48 -0.01 -3.83
N ALA A 103 6.60 -1.34 -3.70
CA ALA A 103 7.89 -2.00 -3.88
C ALA A 103 8.44 -1.85 -5.31
N LEU A 104 7.61 -2.02 -6.34
CA LEU A 104 8.03 -1.83 -7.72
C LEU A 104 8.50 -0.39 -7.98
N LEU A 105 7.83 0.61 -7.41
CA LEU A 105 8.24 2.01 -7.49
C LEU A 105 9.59 2.22 -6.79
N PHE A 106 9.79 1.72 -5.58
CA PHE A 106 11.07 1.84 -4.88
C PHE A 106 12.21 1.16 -5.64
N TYR A 107 12.01 -0.06 -6.16
CA TYR A 107 13.02 -0.73 -6.98
C TYR A 107 13.34 0.06 -8.26
N THR A 108 12.32 0.61 -8.91
CA THR A 108 12.50 1.41 -10.13
C THR A 108 13.26 2.70 -9.83
N ILE A 109 12.84 3.45 -8.81
CA ILE A 109 13.49 4.69 -8.36
C ILE A 109 14.95 4.41 -8.02
N ASN A 110 15.21 3.34 -7.27
CA ASN A 110 16.57 2.94 -6.92
C ASN A 110 17.44 2.65 -8.15
N ALA A 111 16.87 2.01 -9.17
CA ALA A 111 17.57 1.67 -10.41
C ALA A 111 17.86 2.90 -11.29
N VAL A 112 16.97 3.91 -11.30
CA VAL A 112 17.08 5.07 -12.21
C VAL A 112 17.64 6.33 -11.56
N VAL A 113 17.68 6.41 -10.22
CA VAL A 113 18.19 7.55 -9.47
C VAL A 113 19.49 7.14 -8.76
N PRO A 114 20.67 7.46 -9.29
CA PRO A 114 21.95 7.05 -8.69
C PRO A 114 22.12 7.53 -7.24
N MET A 115 21.59 8.71 -6.90
CA MET A 115 21.62 9.25 -5.55
C MET A 115 20.86 8.38 -4.53
N ALA A 116 19.86 7.61 -4.95
CA ALA A 116 19.10 6.72 -4.07
C ALA A 116 19.95 5.53 -3.58
N GLN A 117 20.91 5.07 -4.38
CA GLN A 117 21.82 3.97 -4.04
C GLN A 117 22.87 4.39 -3.00
N ALA A 118 23.16 5.70 -2.91
CA ALA A 118 24.11 6.28 -1.95
C ALA A 118 23.44 6.74 -0.63
N ALA A 119 22.17 6.38 -0.40
CA ALA A 119 21.45 6.80 0.78
C ALA A 119 22.10 6.21 2.06
N PRO A 120 22.38 7.03 3.09
CA PRO A 120 22.95 6.54 4.34
C PRO A 120 21.92 5.70 5.10
N TRP A 121 22.41 4.81 5.97
CA TRP A 121 21.55 3.99 6.83
C TRP A 121 20.65 4.84 7.75
N TRP A 122 21.16 5.97 8.23
CA TRP A 122 20.43 6.86 9.13
C TRP A 122 20.74 8.32 8.85
N ASN A 123 19.69 9.15 8.82
CA ASN A 123 19.82 10.59 8.70
C ASN A 123 18.66 11.29 9.43
N SER A 124 18.93 11.88 10.59
CA SER A 124 17.92 12.56 11.40
C SER A 124 17.32 13.79 10.70
N LYS A 125 18.10 14.53 9.89
CA LYS A 125 17.60 15.64 9.08
C LYS A 125 16.63 15.14 8.02
N GLY A 126 16.96 14.01 7.39
CA GLY A 126 16.08 13.32 6.44
C GLY A 126 14.78 12.88 7.09
N LEU A 127 14.84 12.35 8.33
CA LEU A 127 13.65 11.98 9.09
C LEU A 127 12.74 13.18 9.40
N VAL A 128 13.31 14.29 9.89
CA VAL A 128 12.56 15.52 10.17
C VAL A 128 11.93 16.06 8.88
N LEU A 129 12.70 16.10 7.78
CA LEU A 129 12.19 16.54 6.48
C LEU A 129 11.05 15.64 5.99
N ALA A 130 11.19 14.32 6.11
CA ALA A 130 10.14 13.36 5.73
C ALA A 130 8.86 13.59 6.57
N ALA A 131 9.00 13.82 7.88
CA ALA A 131 7.86 14.12 8.75
C ALA A 131 7.16 15.43 8.37
N LEU A 132 7.91 16.49 8.05
CA LEU A 132 7.35 17.78 7.61
C LEU A 132 6.69 17.68 6.23
N LEU A 133 7.31 16.97 5.27
CA LEU A 133 6.74 16.71 3.95
C LEU A 133 5.46 15.89 4.06
N HIS A 134 5.42 14.92 4.97
CA HIS A 134 4.24 14.13 5.24
C HIS A 134 3.11 15.00 5.82
N ALA A 135 3.36 15.61 6.99
CA ALA A 135 2.36 16.38 7.73
C ALA A 135 1.85 17.64 7.00
N GLY A 136 2.65 18.22 6.09
CA GLY A 136 2.25 19.36 5.29
C GLY A 136 1.75 18.94 3.90
N PRO A 137 2.63 18.89 2.89
CA PRO A 137 2.25 18.62 1.51
C PRO A 137 1.43 17.34 1.28
N VAL A 138 1.84 16.21 1.88
CA VAL A 138 1.16 14.92 1.60
C VAL A 138 -0.25 14.92 2.16
N GLU A 139 -0.43 15.32 3.42
CA GLU A 139 -1.77 15.42 4.03
C GLU A 139 -2.66 16.42 3.31
N PHE A 140 -2.12 17.57 2.90
CA PHE A 140 -2.86 18.55 2.10
C PHE A 140 -3.36 17.95 0.78
N LEU A 141 -2.46 17.31 0.02
CA LEU A 141 -2.82 16.68 -1.27
C LEU A 141 -3.81 15.53 -1.06
N TYR A 142 -3.60 14.71 -0.04
CA TYR A 142 -4.50 13.61 0.33
C TYR A 142 -5.92 14.12 0.61
N TYR A 143 -6.06 15.17 1.43
CA TYR A 143 -7.35 15.74 1.77
C TYR A 143 -8.11 16.24 0.52
N TRP A 144 -7.45 17.04 -0.32
CA TRP A 144 -8.10 17.59 -1.52
C TRP A 144 -8.41 16.52 -2.56
N PHE A 145 -7.53 15.53 -2.72
CA PHE A 145 -7.77 14.41 -3.61
C PHE A 145 -8.96 13.56 -3.12
N HIS A 146 -9.00 13.23 -1.83
CA HIS A 146 -10.12 12.50 -1.25
C HIS A 146 -11.43 13.28 -1.40
N ARG A 147 -11.42 14.60 -1.16
CA ARG A 147 -12.58 15.47 -1.40
C ARG A 147 -13.02 15.46 -2.86
N ALA A 148 -12.08 15.48 -3.81
CA ALA A 148 -12.39 15.39 -5.23
C ALA A 148 -13.02 14.03 -5.59
N LEU A 149 -12.54 12.92 -5.00
CA LEU A 149 -13.12 11.59 -5.19
C LEU A 149 -14.58 11.49 -4.75
N HIS A 150 -15.04 12.35 -3.84
CA HIS A 150 -16.44 12.46 -3.44
C HIS A 150 -17.31 13.27 -4.39
N HIS A 151 -16.73 13.93 -5.40
CA HIS A 151 -17.52 14.56 -6.45
C HIS A 151 -18.22 13.50 -7.31
N HIS A 152 -19.52 13.66 -7.60
CA HIS A 152 -20.38 12.62 -8.19
C HIS A 152 -19.77 11.83 -9.38
N TYR A 153 -19.06 12.54 -10.27
CA TYR A 153 -18.36 11.92 -11.40
C TYR A 153 -17.26 10.93 -10.97
N LEU A 154 -16.38 11.34 -10.05
CA LEU A 154 -15.28 10.51 -9.54
C LEU A 154 -15.79 9.50 -8.52
N TYR A 155 -16.80 9.85 -7.74
CA TYR A 155 -17.41 8.96 -6.75
C TYR A 155 -17.96 7.70 -7.42
N SER A 156 -18.82 7.86 -8.42
CA SER A 156 -19.41 6.71 -9.13
C SER A 156 -18.38 5.81 -9.82
N ARG A 157 -17.22 6.37 -10.21
CA ARG A 157 -16.17 5.65 -10.94
C ARG A 157 -15.13 5.00 -10.04
N TYR A 158 -14.68 5.68 -9.00
CA TYR A 158 -13.45 5.33 -8.27
C TYR A 158 -13.64 5.21 -6.76
N HIS A 159 -14.69 5.79 -6.18
CA HIS A 159 -14.81 5.87 -4.71
C HIS A 159 -16.03 5.14 -4.14
N SER A 160 -17.11 4.99 -4.93
CA SER A 160 -18.34 4.29 -4.52
C SER A 160 -18.11 2.85 -4.08
N HIS A 161 -17.11 2.18 -4.67
CA HIS A 161 -16.78 0.82 -4.30
C HIS A 161 -16.24 0.72 -2.87
N HIS A 162 -15.40 1.67 -2.47
CA HIS A 162 -14.89 1.76 -1.11
C HIS A 162 -16.00 2.00 -0.09
N HIS A 163 -16.99 2.84 -0.41
CA HIS A 163 -18.16 3.06 0.45
C HIS A 163 -19.11 1.86 0.56
N SER A 164 -18.94 0.82 -0.26
CA SER A 164 -19.68 -0.44 -0.09
C SER A 164 -19.11 -1.35 1.01
N SER A 165 -17.92 -1.05 1.53
CA SER A 165 -17.37 -1.66 2.73
C SER A 165 -17.81 -0.87 3.95
N ILE A 166 -18.72 -1.45 4.71
CA ILE A 166 -19.43 -0.79 5.81
C ILE A 166 -18.92 -1.22 7.18
N VAL A 167 -18.31 -2.40 7.27
CA VAL A 167 -17.58 -2.83 8.46
C VAL A 167 -16.17 -2.30 8.32
N THR A 168 -15.76 -1.39 9.20
CA THR A 168 -14.45 -0.75 9.06
C THR A 168 -13.32 -1.75 9.33
N GLU A 169 -12.50 -2.00 8.31
CA GLU A 169 -11.24 -2.73 8.42
C GLU A 169 -10.06 -1.77 8.19
N PRO A 170 -8.87 -2.05 8.76
CA PRO A 170 -7.66 -1.25 8.52
C PRO A 170 -7.28 -1.14 7.04
N ILE A 171 -7.70 -2.11 6.22
CA ILE A 171 -7.46 -2.12 4.78
C ILE A 171 -8.51 -1.36 3.97
N THR A 172 -9.68 -1.08 4.56
CA THR A 172 -10.74 -0.34 3.89
C THR A 172 -10.23 1.03 3.44
N CYS A 173 -9.39 1.73 4.23
CA CYS A 173 -8.82 3.03 3.84
C CYS A 173 -7.82 2.97 2.67
N ILE A 174 -7.18 1.83 2.44
CA ILE A 174 -6.23 1.59 1.34
C ILE A 174 -7.00 1.26 0.05
N TYR A 175 -8.19 0.69 0.19
CA TYR A 175 -9.12 0.36 -0.89
C TYR A 175 -9.80 1.59 -1.53
N ALA A 176 -9.60 2.78 -0.97
CA ALA A 176 -10.25 4.02 -1.42
C ALA A 176 -9.87 4.50 -2.84
N TYR A 177 -8.86 3.88 -3.45
CA TYR A 177 -8.14 4.41 -4.63
C TYR A 177 -8.15 3.50 -5.85
N VAL A 178 -8.97 2.44 -5.89
CA VAL A 178 -9.09 1.51 -7.03
C VAL A 178 -10.53 1.08 -7.27
#